data_AF-A0A3D4BB13-F1
#
_entry.id   AF-A0A3D4BB13-F1
#
_cell.length_a   1.000
_cell.length_b   1.000
_cell.length_c   1.000
_cell.angle_alpha   90.00
_cell.angle_beta   90.00
_cell.angle_gamma   90.00
#
_symmetry.space_group_name_H-M   'P 1'
#
loop_
_entity.id
_entity.type
_entity.pdbx_description
1 polymer ?
#
loop_
_entity_poly.entity_id
_entity_poly.type
_entity_poly.pdbx_seq_one_letter_code
_entity_poly.pdbx_strand_id
1 'polypeptide(L)'
;MSHNHYLFGRFGADYGGPGWKPRRHFQIGDAGRIIFFTPYLSKYDMNNYTGDHILFVKSWEQVRKILEDGRSGPASVALYPYGGIQMPME
;
A
#
# COMPACT_ATOMS: atom_id res chain seq x y z
N MET A 1 25.34 -18.16 -18.71
CA MET A 1 24.17 -17.28 -18.88
C MET A 1 24.13 -16.31 -17.71
N SER A 2 24.33 -15.01 -17.94
CA SER A 2 24.21 -14.00 -16.87
C SER A 2 22.74 -13.80 -16.54
N HIS A 3 22.32 -14.24 -15.35
CA HIS A 3 20.98 -13.95 -14.87
C HIS A 3 20.91 -12.44 -14.59
N ASN A 4 19.91 -11.74 -15.15
CA ASN A 4 19.67 -10.35 -14.79
C ASN A 4 19.30 -10.30 -13.30
N HIS A 5 20.24 -9.84 -12.47
CA HIS A 5 20.04 -9.69 -11.03
C HIS A 5 19.36 -8.35 -10.76
N TYR A 6 18.05 -8.38 -10.52
CA TYR A 6 17.33 -7.20 -10.05
C TYR A 6 17.56 -7.03 -8.55
N LEU A 7 17.98 -5.84 -8.12
CA LEU A 7 18.34 -5.52 -6.72
C LEU A 7 17.26 -5.97 -5.71
N PHE A 8 15.98 -5.87 -6.09
CA PHE A 8 14.82 -6.19 -5.24
C PHE A 8 13.97 -7.37 -5.75
N GLY A 9 14.48 -8.18 -6.69
CA GLY A 9 13.77 -9.34 -7.26
C GLY A 9 13.12 -9.11 -8.62
N ARG A 10 12.89 -10.22 -9.34
CA ARG A 10 12.12 -10.23 -10.60
C ARG A 10 10.66 -10.52 -10.27
N PHE A 11 9.76 -9.73 -10.84
CA PHE A 11 8.31 -9.91 -10.68
C PHE A 11 7.88 -11.36 -10.97
N GLY A 12 7.33 -12.03 -9.96
CA GLY A 12 6.76 -13.38 -10.08
C GLY A 12 7.76 -14.54 -10.04
N ALA A 13 9.01 -14.29 -9.64
CA ALA A 13 9.99 -15.34 -9.41
C ALA A 13 10.49 -15.32 -7.96
N ASP A 14 10.75 -16.50 -7.39
CA ASP A 14 11.21 -16.67 -6.01
C ASP A 14 12.72 -16.37 -5.83
N TYR A 15 13.28 -15.45 -6.61
CA TYR A 15 14.70 -15.08 -6.52
C TYR A 15 14.96 -13.60 -6.85
N GLY A 16 16.00 -13.02 -6.24
CA GLY A 16 16.42 -11.64 -6.43
C GLY A 16 17.83 -11.32 -5.92
N GLY A 17 18.29 -10.09 -6.12
CA GLY A 17 19.59 -9.59 -5.64
C GLY A 17 19.62 -9.32 -4.12
N PRO A 18 20.69 -8.69 -3.61
CA PRO A 18 20.91 -8.51 -2.17
C PRO A 18 19.81 -7.78 -1.39
N GLY A 19 18.98 -6.98 -2.07
CA GLY A 19 17.82 -6.30 -1.48
C GLY A 19 16.53 -7.11 -1.50
N TRP A 20 16.52 -8.28 -2.16
CA TRP A 20 15.36 -9.16 -2.19
C TRP A 20 15.21 -9.88 -0.85
N LYS A 21 14.03 -9.75 -0.26
CA LYS A 21 13.61 -10.56 0.88
C LYS A 21 12.30 -11.24 0.53
N PRO A 22 12.17 -12.56 0.73
CA PRO A 22 10.88 -13.22 0.59
C PRO A 22 9.95 -12.63 1.66
N ARG A 23 8.81 -12.07 1.23
CA ARG A 23 7.72 -11.59 2.10
C ARG A 23 7.95 -10.30 2.90
N ARG A 24 8.26 -9.18 2.24
CA ARG A 24 7.85 -7.87 2.79
C ARG A 24 6.42 -7.56 2.33
N HIS A 25 5.45 -8.31 2.86
CA HIS A 25 4.09 -7.80 2.92
C HIS A 25 4.08 -6.79 4.06
N PHE A 26 3.99 -5.50 3.75
CA PHE A 26 3.79 -4.49 4.79
C PHE A 26 2.46 -4.82 5.47
N GLN A 27 2.54 -5.37 6.69
CA GLN A 27 1.38 -5.59 7.52
C GLN A 27 1.15 -4.32 8.34
N ILE A 28 0.07 -3.62 8.01
CA ILE A 28 -0.39 -2.46 8.79
C ILE A 28 -1.47 -3.01 9.72
N GLY A 29 -1.05 -3.50 10.88
CA GLY A 29 -1.88 -4.37 11.73
C GLY A 29 -3.06 -3.69 12.43
N ASP A 30 -2.94 -2.40 12.76
CA ASP A 30 -3.92 -1.72 13.64
C ASP A 30 -4.96 -0.88 12.88
N ALA A 31 -4.87 -0.81 11.55
CA ALA A 31 -5.79 -0.02 10.74
C ALA A 31 -7.02 -0.86 10.34
N GLY A 32 -8.22 -0.45 10.78
CA GLY A 32 -9.47 -1.13 10.41
C GLY A 32 -9.78 -1.09 8.90
N ARG A 33 -9.23 -0.11 8.16
CA ARG A 33 -9.26 -0.03 6.70
C ARG A 33 -8.11 0.85 6.19
N ILE A 34 -7.54 0.46 5.06
CA ILE A 34 -6.46 1.18 4.37
C ILE A 34 -6.90 1.45 2.95
N ILE A 35 -6.85 2.70 2.52
CA ILE A 35 -7.29 3.12 1.19
C ILE A 35 -6.08 3.67 0.44
N PHE A 36 -5.64 2.95 -0.59
CA PHE A 36 -4.65 3.43 -1.54
C PHE A 36 -5.36 4.17 -2.67
N PHE A 37 -5.24 5.49 -2.66
CA PHE A 37 -5.70 6.33 -3.77
C PHE A 37 -4.56 6.54 -4.77
N THR A 38 -4.74 6.05 -5.99
CA THR A 38 -3.88 6.38 -7.13
C THR A 38 -4.65 6.27 -8.45
N PRO A 39 -4.55 7.25 -9.35
CA PRO A 39 -5.19 7.14 -10.67
C PRO A 39 -4.58 6.01 -11.52
N TYR A 40 -3.34 5.60 -11.22
CA TYR A 40 -2.61 4.55 -11.93
C TYR A 40 -2.27 3.41 -10.98
N LEU A 41 -3.01 2.31 -11.08
CA LEU A 41 -2.76 1.12 -10.28
C LEU A 41 -1.54 0.37 -10.80
N SER A 42 -0.59 0.12 -9.91
CA SER A 42 0.52 -0.79 -10.17
C SER A 42 0.14 -2.20 -9.73
N LYS A 43 0.27 -3.17 -10.65
CA LYS A 43 0.12 -4.60 -10.30
C LYS A 43 1.14 -5.02 -9.23
N TYR A 44 2.29 -4.34 -9.17
CA TYR A 44 3.27 -4.56 -8.11
C TYR A 44 2.68 -4.25 -6.73
N ASP A 45 2.11 -3.06 -6.59
CA ASP A 45 1.61 -2.58 -5.30
C ASP A 45 0.43 -3.43 -4.84
N MET A 46 -0.46 -3.80 -5.76
CA MET A 46 -1.58 -4.70 -5.47
C MET A 46 -1.13 -6.09 -4.99
N ASN A 47 0.02 -6.58 -5.46
CA ASN A 47 0.57 -7.86 -5.01
C ASN A 47 1.31 -7.74 -3.67
N ASN A 48 1.83 -6.56 -3.34
CA ASN A 48 2.58 -6.33 -2.09
C ASN A 48 1.65 -6.00 -0.92
N TYR A 49 0.60 -5.22 -1.15
CA TYR A 49 -0.40 -4.84 -0.16
C TYR A 49 -1.67 -5.66 -0.38
N THR A 50 -1.84 -6.70 0.43
CA THR A 50 -2.95 -7.65 0.33
C THR A 50 -3.68 -7.76 1.66
N GLY A 51 -4.98 -8.03 1.62
CA GLY A 51 -5.84 -8.18 2.79
C GLY A 51 -7.20 -7.53 2.59
N ASP A 52 -8.23 -8.07 3.24
CA ASP A 52 -9.62 -7.65 3.05
C ASP A 52 -9.90 -6.21 3.49
N HIS A 53 -9.04 -5.65 4.35
CA HIS A 53 -9.11 -4.27 4.83
C HIS A 53 -8.40 -3.27 3.90
N ILE A 54 -7.75 -3.74 2.82
CA ILE A 54 -7.00 -2.91 1.87
C ILE A 54 -7.83 -2.66 0.62
N LEU A 55 -8.04 -1.38 0.29
CA LEU A 55 -8.82 -0.96 -0.87
C LEU A 55 -7.96 -0.10 -1.80
N PHE A 56 -8.02 -0.41 -3.09
CA PHE A 56 -7.41 0.39 -4.14
C PHE A 56 -8.48 1.16 -4.89
N VAL A 57 -8.34 2.49 -4.95
CA VAL A 57 -9.29 3.39 -5.59
C VAL A 57 -8.59 4.35 -6.53
N LYS A 58 -9.29 4.76 -7.58
CA LYS A 58 -8.74 5.59 -8.68
C LYS A 58 -9.21 7.03 -8.66
N SER A 59 -10.18 7.37 -7.81
CA SER A 59 -10.75 8.72 -7.77
C SER A 59 -11.04 9.16 -6.34
N TRP A 60 -11.04 10.47 -6.13
CA TRP A 60 -11.38 11.06 -4.84
C TRP A 60 -12.84 10.85 -4.45
N GLU A 61 -13.74 10.79 -5.43
CA GLU A 61 -15.16 10.47 -5.20
C GLU A 61 -15.32 9.08 -4.59
N GLN A 62 -14.53 8.11 -5.03
CA GLN A 62 -14.52 6.77 -4.44
C GLN A 62 -14.01 6.81 -3.00
N VAL A 63 -12.92 7.55 -2.74
CA VAL A 63 -12.40 7.73 -1.38
C VAL A 63 -13.47 8.32 -0.47
N ARG A 64 -14.13 9.41 -0.90
CA ARG A 64 -15.18 10.08 -0.12
C ARG A 64 -16.35 9.15 0.15
N LYS A 65 -16.85 8.45 -0.87
CA LYS A 65 -17.93 7.48 -0.71
C LYS A 65 -17.59 6.44 0.36
N ILE A 66 -16.37 5.90 0.35
CA ILE A 66 -15.92 4.91 1.34
C ILE A 66 -15.83 5.50 2.76
N LEU A 67 -15.39 6.74 2.91
CA LEU A 67 -15.22 7.41 4.20
C LEU A 67 -16.55 7.91 4.80
N GLU A 68 -17.54 8.20 3.95
CA GLU A 68 -18.87 8.68 4.33
C GLU A 68 -19.88 7.53 4.52
N ASP A 69 -19.61 6.35 3.94
CA ASP A 69 -20.48 5.17 4.02
C ASP A 69 -20.77 4.74 5.47
N GLY A 70 -22.06 4.62 5.80
CA GLY A 70 -22.53 4.19 7.12
C GLY A 70 -22.26 5.17 8.27
N ARG A 71 -21.73 6.37 8.02
CA ARG A 71 -21.38 7.32 9.09
C ARG A 71 -22.49 8.32 9.37
N SER A 72 -22.87 8.44 10.64
CA SER A 72 -23.74 9.51 11.13
C SER A 72 -22.91 10.62 11.79
N GLY A 73 -22.68 11.74 11.08
CA GLY A 73 -22.06 12.94 11.64
C GLY A 73 -20.61 13.21 11.19
N PRO A 74 -19.95 14.24 11.74
CA PRO A 74 -18.60 14.66 11.37
C PRO A 74 -17.52 13.67 11.83
N ALA A 75 -16.34 13.70 11.21
CA ALA A 75 -15.16 12.95 11.66
C ALA A 75 -13.97 13.88 11.83
N SER A 76 -13.13 13.53 12.80
CA SER A 76 -11.81 14.12 12.98
C SER A 76 -10.81 13.44 12.05
N VAL A 77 -9.95 14.25 11.42
CA VAL A 77 -8.95 13.77 10.47
C VAL A 77 -7.59 14.31 10.88
N ALA A 78 -6.62 13.43 11.07
CA ALA A 78 -5.21 13.81 11.12
C ALA A 78 -4.69 13.88 9.68
N LEU A 79 -4.15 15.03 9.29
CA LEU A 79 -3.58 15.24 7.96
C LEU A 79 -2.06 15.27 8.05
N TYR A 80 -1.43 14.38 7.30
CA TYR A 80 0.01 14.35 7.10
C TYR A 80 0.28 14.68 5.63
N PRO A 81 0.70 15.91 5.30
CA PRO A 81 0.88 16.34 3.91
C PRO A 81 1.95 15.54 3.16
N TYR A 82 2.90 14.94 3.89
CA TYR A 82 3.97 14.15 3.32
C TYR A 82 4.28 12.93 4.21
N GLY A 83 3.90 11.74 3.74
CA GLY A 83 4.09 10.50 4.48
C GLY A 83 5.55 10.02 4.57
N GLY A 84 6.40 10.40 3.60
CA GLY A 84 7.79 9.93 3.54
C GLY A 84 8.75 10.53 4.59
N ILE A 85 8.35 11.59 5.30
CA ILE A 85 9.15 12.21 6.37
C ILE A 85 8.99 11.44 7.70
N GLN A 86 7.93 10.65 7.84
CA GLN A 86 7.71 9.83 9.03
C GLN A 86 8.35 8.45 8.82
N MET A 87 9.65 8.35 9.11
CA MET A 87 10.15 7.06 9.58
C MET A 87 9.65 6.89 11.01
N PRO A 88 8.98 5.78 11.37
CA PRO A 88 8.81 5.46 12.77
C PRO A 88 10.22 5.36 13.36
N MET A 89 10.54 6.24 14.30
CA MET A 89 11.69 5.99 15.15
C MET A 89 11.31 4.79 16.02
N GLU A 90 12.13 3.74 15.95
CA GLU A 90 12.05 2.59 16.87
C GLU A 90 12.15 3.06 18.33
#